data_AF-A0A317MZ12-F1
#
_entry.id   AF-A0A317MZ12-F1
#
_cell.length_a   1.000
_cell.length_b   1.000
_cell.length_c   1.000
_cell.angle_alpha   90.00
_cell.angle_beta   90.00
_cell.angle_gamma   90.00
#
_symmetry.space_group_name_H-M   'P 1'
#
loop_
_entity.id
_entity.type
_entity.pdbx_description
1 polymer ?
#
loop_
_entity_poly.entity_id
_entity_poly.type
_entity_poly.pdbx_seq_one_letter_code
_entity_poly.pdbx_strand_id
1 'polypeptide(L)'
;MARISSIELLPDHQRAQLEAEAARMNYCQIDRLADWAKQQGIKVSGSSLARYFKKNRAVIERVMQAYPQSRNLPRSPEVVAALAELGVMELRRAELLAFLAQAVTSYSE
;
A
#
# COMPACT_ATOMS: atom_id res chain seq x y z
N MET A 1 0.49 -23.24 -4.87
CA MET A 1 0.13 -22.53 -6.12
C MET A 1 -0.33 -21.13 -5.77
N ALA A 2 0.36 -20.08 -6.23
CA ALA A 2 -0.10 -18.71 -6.01
C ALA A 2 -1.40 -18.49 -6.79
N ARG A 3 -2.50 -18.13 -6.10
CA ARG A 3 -3.74 -17.72 -6.78
C ARG A 3 -3.47 -16.40 -7.47
N ILE A 4 -3.37 -16.42 -8.80
CA ILE A 4 -3.37 -15.22 -9.64
C ILE A 4 -4.60 -14.38 -9.25
N SER A 5 -4.38 -13.11 -8.95
CA SER A 5 -5.43 -12.17 -8.57
C SER A 5 -6.33 -11.90 -9.78
N SER A 6 -7.64 -11.72 -9.57
CA SER A 6 -8.54 -11.25 -10.64
C SER A 6 -8.10 -9.90 -11.22
N ILE A 7 -7.37 -9.12 -10.43
CA ILE A 7 -6.77 -7.83 -10.85
C ILE A 7 -5.59 -8.04 -11.81
N GLU A 8 -4.81 -9.11 -11.64
CA GLU A 8 -3.68 -9.45 -12.54
C GLU A 8 -4.17 -9.91 -13.92
N LEU A 9 -5.43 -10.35 -14.01
CA LEU A 9 -6.08 -10.74 -15.25
C LEU A 9 -6.76 -9.58 -15.98
N LEU A 10 -6.78 -8.37 -15.40
CA LEU A 10 -7.35 -7.19 -16.05
C LEU A 10 -6.47 -6.75 -17.22
N PRO A 11 -7.07 -6.19 -18.29
CA PRO A 11 -6.33 -5.46 -19.31
C PRO A 11 -5.43 -4.40 -18.69
N ASP A 12 -4.23 -4.21 -19.25
CA ASP A 12 -3.21 -3.33 -18.65
C ASP A 12 -3.72 -1.89 -18.41
N HIS A 13 -4.55 -1.36 -19.31
CA HIS A 13 -5.14 -0.03 -19.15
C HIS A 13 -6.11 0.05 -17.94
N GLN A 14 -6.91 -0.99 -17.70
CA GLN A 14 -7.83 -1.04 -16.55
C GLN A 14 -7.05 -1.23 -15.24
N ARG A 15 -5.99 -2.04 -15.27
CA ARG A 15 -5.10 -2.24 -14.13
C ARG A 15 -4.39 -0.94 -13.77
N ALA A 16 -3.83 -0.24 -14.75
CA ALA A 16 -3.18 1.06 -14.54
C ALA A 16 -4.15 2.12 -13.99
N GLN A 17 -5.37 2.19 -14.53
CA GLN A 17 -6.42 3.06 -13.99
C GLN A 17 -6.77 2.72 -12.53
N LEU A 18 -6.92 1.43 -12.22
CA LEU A 18 -7.22 0.97 -10.88
C LEU A 18 -6.07 1.29 -9.89
N GLU A 19 -4.82 1.11 -10.31
CA GLU A 19 -3.64 1.45 -9.51
C GLU A 19 -3.53 2.95 -9.25
N ALA A 20 -3.78 3.78 -10.27
CA ALA A 20 -3.78 5.23 -10.15
C ALA A 20 -4.86 5.72 -9.18
N GLU A 21 -6.07 5.16 -9.27
CA GLU A 21 -7.13 5.53 -8.33
C GLU A 21 -6.86 5.01 -6.92
N ALA A 22 -6.32 3.79 -6.77
CA ALA A 22 -5.90 3.27 -5.48
C ALA A 22 -4.84 4.16 -4.83
N ALA A 23 -3.87 4.64 -5.61
CA ALA A 23 -2.86 5.61 -5.19
C ALA A 23 -3.50 6.93 -4.74
N ARG A 24 -4.43 7.48 -5.52
CA ARG A 24 -5.21 8.69 -5.16
C ARG A 24 -5.94 8.53 -3.82
N MET A 25 -6.38 7.31 -3.51
CA MET A 25 -7.07 6.93 -2.27
C MET A 25 -6.14 6.39 -1.15
N ASN A 26 -4.82 6.50 -1.31
CA ASN A 26 -3.79 6.01 -0.36
C ASN A 26 -3.79 4.49 -0.11
N TYR A 27 -4.43 3.70 -0.97
CA TYR A 27 -4.64 2.25 -0.78
C TYR A 27 -5.40 1.87 0.51
N CYS A 28 -5.92 2.86 1.26
CA CYS A 28 -6.62 2.65 2.53
C CYS A 28 -8.14 2.66 2.39
N GLN A 29 -8.68 3.26 1.32
CA GLN A 29 -10.13 3.38 1.10
C GLN A 29 -10.65 2.30 0.15
N ILE A 30 -10.46 1.03 0.51
CA ILE A 30 -10.79 -0.12 -0.37
C ILE A 30 -12.27 -0.14 -0.77
N ASP A 31 -13.19 0.20 0.13
CA ASP A 31 -14.62 0.19 -0.18
C ASP A 31 -14.97 1.24 -1.25
N ARG A 32 -14.43 2.46 -1.12
CA ARG A 32 -14.60 3.51 -2.13
C ARG A 32 -13.92 3.15 -3.45
N LEU A 33 -12.78 2.49 -3.41
CA LEU A 33 -12.11 2.00 -4.61
C LEU A 33 -12.93 0.91 -5.31
N ALA A 34 -13.60 0.03 -4.54
CA ALA A 34 -14.49 -0.98 -5.09
C ALA A 34 -15.72 -0.36 -5.75
N ASP A 35 -16.31 0.65 -5.12
CA ASP A 35 -17.44 1.41 -5.69
C ASP A 35 -17.03 2.15 -6.97
N TRP A 36 -15.87 2.81 -6.96
CA TRP A 36 -15.32 3.45 -8.15
C TRP A 36 -15.06 2.43 -9.27
N ALA A 37 -14.43 1.29 -8.96
CA ALA A 37 -14.14 0.25 -9.95
C ALA A 37 -15.43 -0.27 -10.59
N LYS A 38 -16.49 -0.45 -9.80
CA LYS A 38 -17.83 -0.81 -10.29
C LYS A 38 -18.40 0.23 -11.24
N GLN A 39 -18.25 1.53 -10.94
CA GLN A 39 -18.69 2.62 -11.81
C GLN A 39 -17.91 2.66 -13.14
N GLN A 40 -16.63 2.29 -13.13
CA GLN A 40 -15.80 2.17 -14.33
C GLN A 40 -16.02 0.85 -15.10
N GLY A 41 -16.94 -0.02 -14.65
CA GLY A 41 -17.19 -1.32 -15.27
C GLY A 41 -16.10 -2.36 -15.02
N ILE A 42 -15.15 -2.11 -14.11
CA ILE A 42 -14.08 -3.03 -13.74
C ILE A 42 -14.63 -4.05 -12.72
N LYS A 43 -14.70 -5.32 -13.14
CA LYS A 43 -15.26 -6.41 -12.31
C LYS A 43 -14.24 -6.95 -11.31
N VAL A 44 -14.05 -6.25 -10.20
CA VAL A 44 -13.19 -6.66 -9.07
C VAL A 44 -13.94 -6.56 -7.75
N SER A 45 -13.66 -7.50 -6.82
CA SER A 45 -14.25 -7.45 -5.48
C SER A 45 -13.37 -6.64 -4.52
N GLY A 46 -13.98 -6.03 -3.49
CA GLY A 46 -13.25 -5.37 -2.40
C GLY A 46 -12.24 -6.29 -1.72
N SER A 47 -12.55 -7.57 -1.55
CA SER A 47 -11.63 -8.58 -1.02
C SER A 47 -10.42 -8.83 -1.93
N SER A 48 -10.61 -8.77 -3.25
CA SER A 48 -9.51 -8.89 -4.22
C SER A 48 -8.62 -7.65 -4.18
N LEU A 49 -9.22 -6.46 -4.10
CA LEU A 49 -8.51 -5.18 -3.93
C LEU A 49 -7.70 -5.15 -2.64
N ALA A 50 -8.30 -5.51 -1.51
CA ALA A 50 -7.63 -5.56 -0.21
C ALA A 50 -6.42 -6.51 -0.23
N ARG A 51 -6.54 -7.67 -0.88
CA ARG A 51 -5.44 -8.62 -1.00
C ARG A 51 -4.33 -8.08 -1.91
N TYR A 52 -4.70 -7.54 -3.07
CA TYR A 52 -3.76 -7.05 -4.07
C TYR A 52 -2.95 -5.85 -3.55
N PHE A 53 -3.62 -4.88 -2.92
CA PHE A 53 -2.98 -3.67 -2.39
C PHE A 53 -2.46 -3.80 -0.95
N LYS A 54 -2.49 -5.00 -0.36
CA LYS A 54 -2.10 -5.22 1.06
C LYS A 54 -0.73 -4.62 1.40
N LYS A 55 0.27 -4.84 0.53
CA LYS A 55 1.64 -4.35 0.76
C LYS A 55 1.69 -2.83 0.67
N ASN A 56 1.12 -2.24 -0.39
CA ASN A 56 1.10 -0.79 -0.60
C ASN A 56 0.39 -0.07 0.55
N ARG A 57 -0.73 -0.64 1.02
CA ARG A 57 -1.46 -0.14 2.18
C ARG A 57 -0.59 -0.15 3.44
N ALA A 58 0.09 -1.26 3.75
CA ALA A 58 0.94 -1.34 4.94
C ALA A 58 2.09 -0.32 4.91
N VAL A 59 2.70 -0.12 3.73
CA VAL A 59 3.76 0.87 3.51
C VAL A 59 3.23 2.29 3.75
N ILE A 60 2.10 2.66 3.12
CA ILE A 60 1.53 3.99 3.24
C ILE A 60 0.99 4.27 4.65
N GLU A 61 0.35 3.29 5.30
CA GLU A 61 -0.08 3.42 6.70
C GLU A 61 1.11 3.69 7.63
N ARG A 62 2.25 3.02 7.40
CA ARG A 62 3.47 3.23 8.19
C ARG A 62 3.99 4.66 8.03
N VAL A 63 4.01 5.19 6.81
CA VAL A 63 4.41 6.58 6.55
C VAL A 63 3.46 7.56 7.20
N MET A 64 2.16 7.32 7.12
CA MET A 64 1.17 8.21 7.76
C MET A 64 1.25 8.20 9.29
N GLN A 65 1.75 7.12 9.90
CA GLN A 65 2.03 7.05 11.32
C GLN A 65 3.32 7.81 11.68
N ALA A 66 4.40 7.61 10.91
CA ALA A 66 5.68 8.24 11.15
C ALA A 66 5.67 9.75 10.83
N TYR A 67 4.92 10.14 9.81
CA TYR A 67 4.83 11.49 9.27
C TYR A 67 3.35 11.89 9.08
N PRO A 68 2.64 12.32 10.14
CA PRO A 68 1.23 12.69 10.05
C PRO A 68 0.92 13.75 8.98
N GLN A 69 1.86 14.67 8.71
CA GLN A 69 1.78 15.68 7.66
C GLN A 69 1.67 15.10 6.25
N SER A 70 2.13 13.87 6.03
CA SER A 70 2.03 13.19 4.74
C SER A 70 0.57 13.00 4.28
N ARG A 71 -0.40 13.02 5.20
CA ARG A 71 -1.84 12.94 4.91
C ARG A 71 -2.35 14.10 4.06
N ASN A 72 -1.69 15.25 4.13
CA ASN A 72 -2.11 16.48 3.45
C ASN A 72 -1.41 16.69 2.10
N LEU A 73 -0.46 15.81 1.72
CA LEU A 73 0.26 15.94 0.46
C LEU A 73 -0.65 15.66 -0.75
N PRO A 74 -0.43 16.34 -1.89
CA PRO A 74 -1.12 16.03 -3.13
C PRO A 74 -0.84 14.59 -3.56
N ARG A 75 -1.81 13.95 -4.22
CA ARG A 75 -1.71 12.54 -4.64
C ARG A 75 -1.40 12.41 -6.13
N SER A 76 -0.36 13.12 -6.57
CA SER A 76 0.21 12.83 -7.88
C SER A 76 0.96 11.49 -7.84
N PRO A 77 1.12 10.80 -8.97
CA PRO A 77 1.86 9.55 -9.04
C PRO A 77 3.25 9.63 -8.41
N GLU A 78 3.96 10.75 -8.61
CA GLU A 78 5.31 10.98 -8.11
C GLU A 78 5.33 11.07 -6.58
N VAL A 79 4.35 11.76 -5.99
CA VAL A 79 4.24 11.86 -4.53
C VAL A 79 3.89 10.50 -3.92
N VAL A 80 3.00 9.73 -4.54
CA VAL A 80 2.66 8.39 -4.04
C VAL A 80 3.86 7.45 -4.14
N ALA A 81 4.64 7.51 -5.23
CA ALA A 81 5.88 6.74 -5.36
C ALA A 81 6.89 7.11 -4.27
N ALA A 82 7.12 8.41 -4.04
CA ALA A 82 8.02 8.88 -2.99
C ALA A 82 7.56 8.45 -1.59
N LEU A 83 6.26 8.49 -1.30
CA LEU A 83 5.70 7.99 -0.04
C LEU A 83 5.85 6.47 0.07
N ALA A 84 5.69 5.73 -1.02
CA ALA A 84 5.91 4.29 -0.99
C ALA A 84 7.39 3.96 -0.67
N GLU A 85 8.35 4.65 -1.29
CA GLU A 85 9.77 4.50 -1.01
C GLU A 85 10.10 4.81 0.46
N LEU A 86 9.61 5.95 0.97
CA LEU A 86 9.78 6.34 2.36
C LEU A 86 9.21 5.28 3.31
N GLY A 87 8.05 4.71 3.00
CA GLY A 87 7.45 3.67 3.83
C GLY A 87 8.24 2.37 3.84
N VAL A 88 8.85 2.00 2.71
CA VAL A 88 9.77 0.85 2.66
C VAL A 88 11.00 1.12 3.55
N MET A 89 11.54 2.34 3.53
CA MET A 89 12.64 2.72 4.42
C MET A 89 12.24 2.66 5.90
N GLU A 90 11.03 3.13 6.25
CA GLU A 90 10.51 3.06 7.62
C GLU A 90 10.28 1.62 8.10
N LEU A 91 9.84 0.72 7.22
CA LEU A 91 9.71 -0.70 7.55
C LEU A 91 11.08 -1.31 7.84
N ARG A 92 12.07 -1.09 6.96
CA ARG A 92 13.44 -1.58 7.17
C ARG A 92 14.09 -1.00 8.43
N ARG A 93 13.85 0.28 8.73
CA ARG A 93 14.31 0.92 9.95
C ARG A 93 13.71 0.24 11.19
N ALA A 94 12.41 -0.07 11.16
CA ALA A 94 11.75 -0.78 12.25
C ALA A 94 12.30 -2.20 12.45
N GLU A 95 12.54 -2.94 11.36
CA GLU A 95 13.16 -4.27 11.39
C GLU A 95 14.57 -4.23 12.01
N LEU A 96 15.40 -3.26 11.60
CA LEU A 96 16.74 -3.09 12.15
C LEU A 96 16.71 -2.77 13.65
N LEU A 97 15.82 -1.87 14.08
CA LEU A 97 15.68 -1.53 15.49
C LEU A 97 15.20 -2.73 16.33
N ALA A 98 14.29 -3.54 15.79
CA ALA A 98 13.82 -4.76 16.46
C ALA A 98 14.96 -5.79 16.60
N PHE A 99 15.77 -5.97 15.55
CA PHE A 99 16.95 -6.83 15.59
C PHE A 99 17.96 -6.36 16.65
N LEU A 100 18.29 -5.06 16.68
CA LEU A 100 19.22 -4.51 17.66
C LEU A 100 18.71 -4.66 19.09
N ALA A 101 17.42 -4.44 19.34
CA ALA A 101 16.82 -4.64 20.65
C ALA A 101 16.95 -6.10 21.12
N GLN A 102 16.68 -7.06 20.23
CA GLN A 102 16.86 -8.49 20.55
C GLN A 102 18.33 -8.83 20.84
N ALA A 103 19.25 -8.31 20.03
CA ALA A 103 20.68 -8.52 20.24
C ALA A 103 21.12 -7.99 21.61
N VAL A 104 20.73 -6.76 21.96
CA VAL A 104 21.06 -6.17 23.28
C VAL A 104 20.53 -7.02 24.42
N THR A 105 19.27 -7.46 24.37
CA THR A 105 18.69 -8.33 25.40
C THR A 105 19.43 -9.66 25.53
N SER A 106 19.79 -10.29 24.41
CA SER A 106 20.51 -11.58 24.41
C SER A 106 21.96 -11.50 24.91
N TYR A 107 22.58 -10.33 24.90
CA TYR A 107 23.92 -10.10 25.46
C TYR A 107 23.89 -9.69 26.94
N SER A 108 22.72 -9.34 27.49
CA SER A 108 22.54 -8.95 28.88
C SER A 108 22.08 -10.09 29.80
N GLU A 109 21.85 -11.29 29.25
CA GLU A 109 21.61 -12.56 29.97
C GLU A 109 22.88 -13.42 29.98
#